data_AF-A0AAE8D9N0-F1
#
_entry.id   AF-A0AAE8D9N0-F1
#
_cell.length_a   1.000
_cell.length_b   1.000
_cell.length_c   1.000
_cell.angle_alpha   90.00
_cell.angle_beta   90.00
_cell.angle_gamma   90.00
#
_symmetry.space_group_name_H-M   'P 1'
#
loop_
_entity.id
_entity.type
_entity.pdbx_description
1 polymer ?
#
loop_
_entity_poly.entity_id
_entity_poly.type
_entity_poly.pdbx_seq_one_letter_code
_entity_poly.pdbx_strand_id
1 'polypeptide(L)'
;LLNYMLKYKIPQIVTLTRNFVLYEDEGNNYNYENGAYTEIPMTWNDAKRTLTIDARRGCYEGMLDERKFTVRMPDGSEKTVLYKGKKINVKF
;
A
#
# COMPACT_ATOMS: atom_id res chain seq x y z
N LEU A 1 -8.06 -0.32 27.57
CA LEU A 1 -8.87 0.63 26.78
C LEU A 1 -8.11 1.24 25.60
N LEU A 2 -6.83 1.62 25.75
CA LEU A 2 -6.00 2.12 24.63
C LEU A 2 -5.75 1.06 23.52
N ASN A 3 -5.67 -0.23 23.88
CA ASN A 3 -5.45 -1.33 22.92
C ASN A 3 -6.69 -1.69 22.08
N TYR A 4 -7.89 -1.18 22.40
CA TYR A 4 -9.11 -1.48 21.64
C TYR A 4 -9.38 -0.47 20.50
N MET A 5 -8.74 0.71 20.54
CA MET A 5 -8.97 1.79 19.58
C MET A 5 -8.23 1.60 18.25
N LEU A 6 -7.28 0.66 18.16
CA LEU A 6 -6.64 0.27 16.90
C LEU A 6 -7.45 -0.78 16.12
N LYS A 7 -8.44 -1.42 16.75
CA LYS A 7 -9.20 -2.53 16.16
C LYS A 7 -10.30 -2.06 15.19
N TYR A 8 -10.72 -0.79 15.24
CA TYR A 8 -11.81 -0.25 14.42
C TYR A 8 -11.57 1.20 13.96
N LYS A 9 -10.42 1.46 13.33
CA LYS A 9 -10.25 2.51 12.30
C LYS A 9 -8.83 2.42 11.77
N ILE A 10 -8.71 2.04 10.50
CA ILE A 10 -7.48 2.10 9.70
C ILE A 10 -6.84 3.49 9.86
N PRO A 11 -5.60 3.63 10.34
CA PRO A 11 -4.73 4.63 9.78
C PRO A 11 -4.08 3.99 8.56
N GLN A 12 -4.57 4.34 7.37
CA GLN A 12 -3.62 4.58 6.29
C GLN A 12 -2.73 5.65 6.90
N ILE A 13 -1.56 5.27 7.40
CA ILE A 13 -0.61 6.23 7.93
C ILE A 13 -0.16 7.01 6.69
N VAL A 14 -0.91 8.07 6.38
CA VAL A 14 -0.47 9.14 5.51
C VAL A 14 0.60 9.85 6.33
N THR A 15 1.84 9.35 6.22
CA THR A 15 2.99 10.14 6.64
C THR A 15 3.01 11.35 5.71
N LEU A 16 3.25 12.55 6.23
CA LEU A 16 3.42 13.80 5.46
C LEU A 16 4.73 13.79 4.64
N THR A 17 5.08 12.63 4.08
CA THR A 17 6.30 12.39 3.32
C THR A 17 5.92 11.82 1.96
N ARG A 18 6.83 11.93 0.99
CA ARG A 18 6.71 11.31 -0.34
C ARG A 18 6.59 9.78 -0.32
N ASN A 19 6.67 9.14 0.84
CA ASN A 19 6.66 7.70 1.01
C ASN A 19 5.39 7.27 1.76
N PHE A 20 4.81 6.17 1.30
CA PHE A 20 3.67 5.52 1.92
C PHE A 20 3.89 4.00 1.84
N VAL A 21 3.38 3.23 2.81
CA VAL A 21 3.38 1.77 2.75
C VAL A 21 1.94 1.30 2.89
N LEU A 22 1.45 0.54 1.92
CA LEU A 22 0.18 -0.17 2.05
C LEU A 22 0.44 -1.45 2.85
N TYR A 23 -0.06 -1.50 4.08
CA TYR A 23 -0.03 -2.67 4.96
C TYR A 23 -1.38 -3.39 4.90
N GLU A 24 -1.36 -4.72 4.80
CA GLU A 24 -2.57 -5.56 4.78
C GLU A 24 -2.32 -6.90 5.46
N ASP A 25 -3.30 -7.43 6.19
CA ASP A 25 -3.33 -8.75 6.81
C ASP A 25 -4.75 -9.37 6.71
N GLU A 26 -5.00 -10.45 7.45
CA GLU A 26 -6.29 -11.16 7.44
C GLU A 26 -7.42 -10.37 8.14
N GLY A 27 -7.11 -9.38 8.98
CA GLY A 27 -8.08 -8.52 9.66
C GLY A 27 -9.01 -9.20 10.68
N ASN A 28 -8.90 -10.51 10.91
CA ASN A 28 -9.80 -11.27 11.77
C ASN A 28 -9.10 -12.04 12.92
N ASN A 29 -7.76 -12.03 12.96
CA ASN A 29 -6.95 -12.77 13.92
C ASN A 29 -5.65 -12.00 14.28
N TYR A 30 -4.71 -12.66 14.95
CA TYR A 30 -3.44 -12.09 15.40
C TYR A 30 -2.20 -12.66 14.66
N ASN A 31 -2.37 -13.30 13.50
CA ASN A 31 -1.27 -13.94 12.78
C ASN A 31 -0.22 -12.93 12.27
N TYR A 32 -0.56 -11.65 12.20
CA TYR A 32 0.41 -10.59 11.91
C TYR A 32 1.56 -10.55 12.92
N GLU A 33 1.32 -10.95 14.19
CA GLU A 33 2.36 -11.05 15.22
C GLU A 33 3.43 -12.10 14.85
N ASN A 34 3.04 -13.05 13.99
CA ASN A 34 3.90 -14.09 13.45
C ASN A 34 4.34 -13.79 12.00
N GLY A 35 4.12 -12.58 11.49
CA GLY A 35 4.56 -12.17 10.15
C GLY A 35 3.55 -12.40 9.02
N ALA A 36 2.31 -12.81 9.31
CA ALA A 36 1.27 -12.98 8.30
C ALA A 36 0.64 -11.64 7.92
N TYR A 37 1.37 -10.86 7.13
CA TYR A 37 0.93 -9.59 6.56
C TYR A 37 1.70 -9.30 5.28
N THR A 38 1.27 -8.28 4.55
CA THR A 38 2.00 -7.74 3.42
C THR A 38 2.26 -6.26 3.56
N GLU A 39 3.36 -5.82 2.98
CA GLU A 39 3.71 -4.40 2.81
C GLU A 39 4.00 -4.12 1.34
N ILE A 40 3.42 -3.05 0.81
CA ILE A 40 3.74 -2.51 -0.52
C ILE A 40 4.22 -1.07 -0.35
N PRO A 41 5.55 -0.85 -0.32
CA PRO A 41 6.13 0.49 -0.28
C PRO A 41 5.83 1.26 -1.56
N MET A 42 5.52 2.55 -1.42
CA MET A 42 5.23 3.46 -2.51
C MET A 42 5.97 4.78 -2.28
N THR A 43 6.62 5.29 -3.33
CA THR A 43 7.40 6.53 -3.26
C THR A 43 7.09 7.42 -4.44
N TRP A 44 6.74 8.67 -4.17
CA TRP A 44 6.59 9.70 -5.20
C TRP A 44 7.86 10.53 -5.39
N ASN A 45 8.21 10.80 -6.64
CA ASN A 45 9.27 11.72 -7.02
C ASN A 45 8.67 12.88 -7.83
N ASP A 46 8.50 14.07 -7.21
CA ASP A 46 7.92 15.24 -7.89
C ASP A 46 8.75 15.68 -9.10
N ALA A 47 10.08 15.71 -8.98
CA ALA A 47 10.96 16.19 -10.06
C ALA A 47 10.84 15.33 -11.32
N LYS A 48 10.59 14.03 -11.16
CA LYS A 48 10.38 13.08 -12.26
C LYS A 48 8.90 12.80 -12.55
N ARG A 49 7.98 13.42 -11.80
CA ARG A 49 6.54 13.08 -11.77
C ARG A 49 6.28 11.57 -11.83
N THR A 50 6.96 10.81 -10.98
CA THR A 50 6.90 9.33 -11.02
C THR A 50 6.53 8.77 -9.67
N LEU A 51 5.48 7.95 -9.63
CA LEU A 51 5.16 7.08 -8.51
C LEU A 51 5.85 5.74 -8.70
N THR A 52 6.63 5.32 -7.72
CA THR A 52 7.13 3.95 -7.62
C THR A 52 6.19 3.17 -6.72
N ILE A 53 5.68 2.02 -7.19
CA ILE A 53 5.01 1.02 -6.35
C ILE A 53 5.99 -0.15 -6.31
N ASP A 54 6.62 -0.38 -5.16
CA ASP A 54 7.72 -1.35 -5.04
C ASP A 54 7.22 -2.80 -4.99
N ALA A 55 8.15 -3.76 -4.98
CA ALA A 55 7.80 -5.16 -4.80
C ALA A 55 7.15 -5.40 -3.42
N ARG A 56 6.13 -6.27 -3.41
CA ARG A 56 5.41 -6.65 -2.19
C ARG A 56 6.33 -7.47 -1.30
N ARG A 57 6.28 -7.19 0.00
CA ARG A 57 6.95 -7.97 1.04
C ARG A 57 5.91 -8.71 1.86
N GLY A 58 6.29 -9.87 2.39
CA GLY A 58 5.40 -10.71 3.20
C GLY A 58 4.31 -11.42 2.38
N CYS A 59 3.49 -12.18 3.11
CA CYS A 59 2.33 -12.89 2.61
C CYS A 59 1.39 -13.20 3.76
N TYR A 60 0.11 -13.40 3.45
CA TYR A 60 -0.89 -13.92 4.38
C TYR A 60 -1.94 -14.73 3.60
N GLU A 61 -2.67 -15.59 4.30
CA GLU A 61 -3.69 -16.42 3.69
C GLU A 61 -4.84 -15.56 3.11
N GLY A 62 -5.21 -15.81 1.86
CA GLY A 62 -6.27 -15.04 1.19
C GLY A 62 -5.86 -13.68 0.64
N MET A 63 -4.56 -13.33 0.66
CA MET A 63 -4.08 -12.10 0.01
C MET A 63 -4.38 -12.11 -1.51
N LEU A 64 -4.64 -10.93 -2.08
CA LEU A 64 -4.79 -10.79 -3.54
C LEU A 64 -3.45 -10.94 -4.25
N ASP A 65 -3.38 -11.81 -5.26
CA ASP A 65 -2.19 -11.96 -6.10
C ASP A 65 -1.94 -10.70 -6.95
N GLU A 66 -3.00 -10.07 -7.45
CA GLU A 66 -2.97 -8.87 -8.29
C GLU A 66 -3.84 -7.75 -7.71
N ARG A 67 -3.42 -6.49 -7.90
CA ARG A 67 -4.15 -5.29 -7.50
C ARG A 67 -4.29 -4.32 -8.66
N LYS A 68 -5.45 -3.69 -8.78
CA LYS A 68 -5.67 -2.57 -9.71
C LYS A 68 -5.56 -1.27 -8.93
N PHE A 69 -4.50 -0.51 -9.16
CA PHE A 69 -4.33 0.81 -8.57
C PHE A 69 -4.76 1.88 -9.57
N THR A 70 -5.66 2.76 -9.15
CA THR A 70 -5.95 4.02 -9.85
C THR A 70 -5.27 5.15 -9.11
N VAL A 71 -4.31 5.80 -9.76
CA VAL A 71 -3.55 6.92 -9.21
C VAL A 71 -4.08 8.19 -9.85
N ARG A 72 -4.55 9.13 -9.04
CA ARG A 72 -5.10 10.43 -9.48
C ARG A 72 -4.26 11.57 -8.91
N MET A 73 -3.92 12.53 -9.76
CA MET A 73 -3.17 13.73 -9.42
C MET A 73 -4.13 14.91 -9.12
N PRO A 74 -3.66 15.95 -8.41
CA PRO A 74 -4.48 17.15 -8.14
C PRO A 74 -4.94 17.90 -9.39
N ASP A 75 -4.22 17.79 -10.50
CA ASP A 75 -4.58 18.36 -11.80
C ASP A 75 -5.70 17.59 -12.54
N GLY A 76 -6.20 16.51 -11.93
CA GLY A 76 -7.25 15.65 -12.48
C GLY A 76 -6.73 14.53 -13.39
N SER A 77 -5.44 14.51 -13.72
CA SER A 77 -4.86 13.40 -14.50
C SER A 77 -4.91 12.10 -13.68
N GLU A 78 -5.23 10.99 -14.35
CA GLU A 78 -5.29 9.68 -13.71
C GLU A 78 -4.65 8.59 -14.57
N LYS A 79 -4.07 7.58 -13.88
CA LYS A 79 -3.54 6.37 -14.50
C LYS A 79 -3.96 5.16 -13.70
N THR A 80 -4.33 4.12 -14.42
CA THR A 80 -4.67 2.82 -13.84
C THR A 80 -3.59 1.81 -14.18
N VAL A 81 -3.10 1.07 -13.19
CA VAL A 81 -2.08 0.03 -13.37
C VAL A 81 -2.49 -1.27 -12.71
N LEU A 82 -2.18 -2.38 -13.39
CA LEU A 82 -2.28 -3.72 -12.82
C LEU A 82 -0.94 -4.07 -12.16
N TYR A 83 -0.97 -4.25 -10.85
CA TYR A 83 0.17 -4.60 -10.02
C TYR A 83 0.12 -6.08 -9.64
N LYS A 84 1.22 -6.80 -9.88
CA LYS A 84 1.31 -8.26 -9.66
C LYS A 84 2.35 -8.62 -8.59
N GLY A 85 2.53 -7.76 -7.58
CA GLY A 85 3.53 -7.97 -6.53
C GLY A 85 4.97 -7.57 -6.89
N LYS A 86 5.24 -7.16 -8.13
CA LYS A 86 6.57 -6.70 -8.59
C LYS A 86 6.60 -5.19 -8.75
N LYS A 87 7.79 -4.61 -8.55
CA LYS A 87 8.03 -3.17 -8.71
C LYS A 87 7.56 -2.65 -10.06
N ILE A 88 6.81 -1.54 -10.03
CA ILE A 88 6.40 -0.77 -11.21
C ILE A 88 6.61 0.73 -10.99
N ASN A 89 6.81 1.45 -12.10
CA ASN A 89 6.88 2.92 -12.11
C ASN A 89 5.71 3.48 -12.91
N VAL A 90 4.95 4.39 -12.31
CA VAL A 90 3.84 5.10 -12.93
C VAL A 90 4.26 6.55 -13.16
N LYS A 91 4.56 6.89 -14.42
CA LYS A 91 4.97 8.24 -14.82
C LYS A 91 3.77 9.09 -15.22
N PHE A 92 3.73 10.34 -14.76
CA PHE A 92 2.71 11.36 -15.08
C PHE A 92 3.28 12.50 -15.92
#